data_AF-A0A485CKN6-F1
#
_entry.id   AF-A0A485CKN6-F1
#
_cell.length_a   1.000
_cell.length_b   1.000
_cell.length_c   1.000
_cell.angle_alpha   90.00
_cell.angle_beta   90.00
_cell.angle_gamma   90.00
#
_symmetry.space_group_name_H-M   'P 1'
#
loop_
_entity.id
_entity.type
_entity.pdbx_description
1 polymer ?
#
loop_
_entity_poly.entity_id
_entity_poly.type
_entity_poly.pdbx_seq_one_letter_code
_entity_poly.pdbx_strand_id
1 'polypeptide(L)'
;MNDPNTPLVNRATQGVYPPASTVKPYVAVSAMSAGVINRNTSLFDPGWWQLPGSDKRYRDWKKWGHGHLNVTKALEESADTFFYQVAYDMGIDRLSEWMSKFGYGGLHRH
;
A
#
# COMPACT_ATOMS: atom_id res chain seq x y z
N MET A 1 -17.06 -32.15 -12.33
CA MET A 1 -15.74 -31.93 -12.96
C MET A 1 -15.45 -30.45 -12.84
N ASN A 2 -14.75 -30.05 -11.76
CA ASN A 2 -14.43 -28.67 -11.43
C ASN A 2 -12.93 -28.47 -11.65
N ASP A 3 -12.56 -27.86 -12.77
CA ASP A 3 -11.18 -27.45 -13.01
C ASP A 3 -11.00 -26.01 -12.47
N PRO A 4 -10.19 -25.76 -11.42
CA PRO A 4 -10.04 -24.44 -10.81
C PRO A 4 -9.07 -23.51 -11.57
N ASN A 5 -8.48 -23.98 -12.67
CA ASN A 5 -7.53 -23.21 -13.45
C ASN A 5 -8.26 -22.37 -14.49
N THR A 6 -8.81 -21.22 -14.07
CA THR A 6 -9.22 -20.16 -14.99
C THR A 6 -7.99 -19.63 -15.75
N PRO A 7 -7.77 -20.00 -17.03
CA PRO A 7 -6.52 -19.74 -17.74
C PRO A 7 -6.53 -18.40 -18.49
N LEU A 8 -7.57 -17.57 -18.30
CA LEU A 8 -7.83 -16.39 -19.13
C LEU A 8 -7.80 -15.06 -18.36
N VAL A 9 -7.40 -15.05 -17.09
CA VAL A 9 -7.10 -13.79 -16.39
C VAL A 9 -5.64 -13.46 -16.60
N ASN A 10 -5.38 -12.47 -17.45
CA ASN A 10 -4.05 -11.91 -17.66
C ASN A 10 -3.61 -11.19 -16.36
N ARG A 11 -2.95 -11.95 -15.48
CA ARG A 11 -2.51 -11.51 -14.13
C ARG A 11 -1.54 -10.32 -14.17
N ALA A 12 -0.97 -9.98 -15.33
CA ALA A 12 -0.07 -8.84 -15.51
C ALA A 12 -0.80 -7.50 -15.77
N THR A 13 -2.05 -7.53 -16.24
CA THR A 13 -2.80 -6.31 -16.62
C THR A 13 -4.14 -6.16 -15.92
N GLN A 14 -4.77 -7.26 -15.49
CA GLN A 14 -6.06 -7.25 -14.77
C GLN A 14 -5.95 -7.70 -13.32
N GLY A 15 -4.80 -8.24 -12.93
CA GLY A 15 -4.45 -8.32 -11.53
C GLY A 15 -4.05 -6.93 -11.06
N VAL A 16 -5.00 -6.16 -10.50
CA VAL A 16 -4.64 -5.10 -9.55
C VAL A 16 -4.08 -5.80 -8.32
N TYR A 17 -2.91 -6.40 -8.46
CA TYR A 17 -2.09 -6.75 -7.31
C TYR A 17 -1.71 -5.41 -6.71
N PRO A 18 -2.05 -5.15 -5.44
CA PRO A 18 -1.37 -4.08 -4.71
C PRO A 18 0.11 -4.34 -4.95
N PRO A 19 0.84 -3.42 -5.58
CA PRO A 19 2.26 -3.64 -5.73
C PRO A 19 2.79 -3.89 -4.31
N ALA A 20 3.48 -5.02 -4.15
CA ALA A 20 3.92 -5.49 -2.85
C ALA A 20 4.88 -4.47 -2.20
N SER A 21 5.59 -4.87 -1.15
CA SER A 21 6.51 -3.99 -0.41
C SER A 21 7.54 -3.21 -1.25
N THR A 22 7.77 -3.58 -2.51
CA THR A 22 8.64 -2.87 -3.47
C THR A 22 8.19 -1.45 -3.78
N VAL A 23 6.91 -1.10 -3.63
CA VAL A 23 6.46 0.29 -3.87
C VAL A 23 6.48 1.20 -2.65
N LYS A 24 6.67 0.62 -1.46
CA LYS A 24 6.63 1.35 -0.19
C LYS A 24 7.55 2.59 -0.18
N PRO A 25 8.79 2.54 -0.73
CA PRO A 25 9.61 3.73 -0.85
C PRO A 25 8.96 4.85 -1.67
N TYR A 26 8.35 4.53 -2.82
CA TYR A 26 7.69 5.52 -3.67
C TYR A 26 6.42 6.08 -3.02
N VAL A 27 5.63 5.23 -2.37
CA VAL A 27 4.44 5.66 -1.61
C VAL A 27 4.84 6.57 -0.45
N ALA A 28 5.91 6.25 0.28
CA ALA A 28 6.44 7.09 1.34
C ALA A 28 6.88 8.47 0.84
N VAL A 29 7.67 8.51 -0.25
CA VAL A 29 8.11 9.77 -0.88
C VAL A 29 6.90 10.60 -1.35
N SER A 30 5.92 9.95 -1.96
CA SER A 30 4.69 10.59 -2.45
C SER A 30 3.90 11.21 -1.30
N ALA A 31 3.69 10.46 -0.23
CA ALA A 31 2.92 10.90 0.93
C ALA A 31 3.62 12.02 1.71
N MET A 32 4.95 11.97 1.82
CA MET A 32 5.74 13.07 2.39
C MET A 32 5.67 14.32 1.52
N SER A 33 5.77 14.17 0.20
CA SER A 33 5.71 15.28 -0.75
C SER A 33 4.32 15.93 -0.81
N ALA A 34 3.26 15.12 -0.65
CA ALA A 34 1.89 15.59 -0.54
C ALA A 34 1.53 16.17 0.85
N GLY A 35 2.46 16.12 1.81
CA GLY A 35 2.24 16.60 3.19
C GLY A 35 1.28 15.74 4.02
N VAL A 36 0.93 14.54 3.55
CA VAL A 36 0.03 13.61 4.25
C VAL A 36 0.72 13.00 5.46
N ILE A 37 2.02 12.72 5.35
CA ILE A 37 2.86 12.30 6.46
C ILE A 37 4.10 13.17 6.56
N ASN A 38 4.73 13.16 7.73
CA ASN A 38 6.06 13.70 7.95
C ASN A 38 6.93 12.69 8.71
N ARG A 39 8.21 13.01 8.95
CA ARG A 39 9.15 12.12 9.65
C ARG A 39 8.72 11.74 11.09
N ASN A 40 7.88 12.58 11.71
CA ASN A 40 7.39 12.38 13.07
C ASN A 40 6.00 11.72 13.09
N THR A 41 5.36 11.50 11.93
CA THR A 41 4.11 10.73 11.86
C THR A 41 4.37 9.34 12.41
N SER A 42 3.56 8.96 13.40
CA SER A 42 3.67 7.69 14.10
C SER A 42 2.28 7.07 14.25
N LEU A 43 2.20 5.75 14.10
CA LEU A 43 1.00 4.97 14.37
C LEU A 43 1.35 3.69 15.13
N PHE A 44 0.39 3.20 15.90
CA PHE A 44 0.51 1.92 16.57
C PHE A 44 -0.06 0.82 15.68
N ASP A 45 0.76 -0.18 15.38
CA ASP A 45 0.38 -1.35 14.61
C ASP A 45 0.11 -2.56 15.53
N PRO A 46 -1.17 -3.00 15.64
CA PRO A 46 -1.56 -4.20 16.38
C PRO A 46 -1.51 -5.48 15.53
N GLY A 47 -0.93 -5.44 14.32
CA GLY A 47 -0.89 -6.55 13.35
C GLY A 47 -2.04 -6.53 12.35
N TRP A 48 -2.78 -5.43 12.30
CA TRP A 48 -3.88 -5.20 11.37
C TRP A 48 -4.27 -3.72 11.33
N TRP A 49 -4.87 -3.33 10.21
CA TRP A 49 -5.51 -2.03 10.01
C TRP A 49 -6.99 -2.22 9.70
N GLN A 50 -7.87 -1.38 10.24
CA GLN A 50 -9.30 -1.43 9.97
C GLN A 50 -9.72 -0.21 9.16
N LEU A 51 -10.48 -0.45 8.09
CA LEU A 51 -11.02 0.62 7.26
C LEU A 51 -12.03 1.45 8.08
N PRO A 52 -11.83 2.77 8.24
CA PRO A 52 -12.79 3.60 8.95
C PRO A 52 -14.21 3.46 8.38
N GLY A 53 -15.19 3.24 9.25
CA GLY A 53 -16.59 3.02 8.86
C GLY A 53 -16.90 1.61 8.33
N SER A 54 -15.99 0.65 8.45
CA SER A 54 -16.19 -0.75 8.06
C SER A 54 -15.61 -1.72 9.08
N ASP A 55 -16.17 -2.93 9.18
CA ASP A 55 -15.59 -4.04 9.95
C ASP A 55 -14.45 -4.77 9.21
N LYS A 56 -14.15 -4.35 7.98
CA LYS A 56 -13.11 -4.96 7.16
C LYS A 56 -11.72 -4.64 7.73
N ARG A 57 -10.98 -5.70 8.06
CA ARG A 57 -9.59 -5.64 8.54
C ARG A 57 -8.62 -6.13 7.48
N TYR A 58 -7.51 -5.42 7.35
CA TYR A 58 -6.37 -5.75 6.52
C TYR A 58 -5.24 -6.18 7.45
N ARG A 59 -4.70 -7.38 7.25
CA ARG A 59 -3.66 -7.95 8.13
C ARG A 59 -2.29 -7.42 7.73
N ASP A 60 -1.46 -7.21 8.74
CA ASP A 60 -0.02 -7.11 8.56
C ASP A 60 0.59 -8.51 8.45
N TRP A 61 1.76 -8.64 7.84
CA TRP A 61 2.49 -9.90 7.80
C TRP A 61 2.92 -10.35 9.20
N LYS A 62 3.15 -9.41 10.11
CA LYS A 62 3.45 -9.68 11.51
C LYS A 62 2.15 -9.76 12.32
N LYS A 63 1.79 -10.98 12.73
CA LYS A 63 0.52 -11.30 13.42
C LYS A 63 0.22 -10.42 14.64
N TRP A 64 1.24 -10.01 15.39
CA TRP A 64 1.14 -9.19 16.60
C TRP A 64 1.55 -7.73 16.37
N GLY A 65 1.83 -7.37 15.12
CA GLY A 65 2.24 -6.04 14.71
C GLY A 65 3.66 -5.66 15.10
N HIS A 66 4.01 -4.46 14.68
CA HIS A 66 5.30 -3.82 14.83
C HIS A 66 5.36 -2.81 15.99
N GLY A 67 4.24 -2.62 16.70
CA GLY A 67 4.10 -1.60 17.74
C GLY A 67 4.10 -0.21 17.14
N HIS A 68 4.79 0.76 17.76
CA HIS A 68 4.91 2.09 17.17
C HIS A 68 5.78 2.07 15.91
N LEU A 69 5.23 2.62 14.83
CA LEU A 69 5.84 2.74 13.51
C LEU A 69 5.87 4.20 13.08
N ASN A 70 7.05 4.68 12.70
CA ASN A 70 7.21 5.85 11.85
C ASN A 70 7.55 5.40 10.41
N VAL A 71 7.65 6.35 9.48
CA VAL A 71 7.92 6.03 8.06
C VAL A 71 9.23 5.27 7.87
N THR A 72 10.28 5.59 8.64
CA THR A 72 11.58 4.90 8.56
C THR A 72 11.44 3.44 8.96
N LYS A 73 10.90 3.17 10.15
CA LYS A 73 10.70 1.81 10.67
C LYS A 73 9.73 1.01 9.82
N ALA A 74 8.70 1.66 9.27
CA ALA A 74 7.75 1.03 8.35
C ALA A 74 8.42 0.58 7.04
N LEU A 75 9.42 1.32 6.55
CA LEU A 75 10.22 0.91 5.39
C LEU A 75 11.20 -0.22 5.76
N GLU A 76 11.89 -0.11 6.89
CA GLU A 76 12.86 -1.11 7.38
C GLU A 76 12.21 -2.47 7.64
N GLU A 77 11.09 -2.47 8.36
CA GLU A 77 10.36 -3.69 8.73
C GLU A 77 9.27 -4.06 7.71
N SER A 78 9.16 -3.31 6.60
CA SER A 78 8.16 -3.54 5.57
C SER A 78 6.74 -3.67 6.17
N ALA A 79 6.37 -2.81 7.11
CA ALA A 79 5.10 -2.91 7.84
C ALA A 79 3.92 -2.43 6.97
N ASP A 80 2.98 -3.33 6.68
CA ASP A 80 1.82 -3.06 5.81
C ASP A 80 0.82 -2.11 6.45
N THR A 81 0.59 -2.24 7.77
CA THR A 81 -0.36 -1.38 8.52
C THR A 81 -0.09 0.11 8.30
N PHE A 82 1.19 0.51 8.25
CA PHE A 82 1.54 1.91 8.02
C PHE A 82 1.12 2.38 6.62
N PHE A 83 1.37 1.56 5.59
CA PHE A 83 1.05 1.93 4.23
C PHE A 83 -0.45 1.82 3.91
N TYR A 84 -1.22 1.01 4.64
CA TYR A 84 -2.69 1.05 4.56
C TYR A 84 -3.24 2.39 5.03
N GLN A 85 -2.76 2.90 6.17
CA GLN A 85 -3.15 4.21 6.67
C GLN A 85 -2.76 5.32 5.68
N VAL A 86 -1.52 5.29 5.19
CA VAL A 86 -1.04 6.28 4.20
C VAL A 86 -1.89 6.27 2.92
N ALA A 87 -2.21 5.09 2.39
CA ALA A 87 -3.04 4.97 1.19
C ALA A 87 -4.46 5.51 1.42
N TYR A 88 -5.04 5.25 2.60
CA TYR A 88 -6.32 5.80 3.00
C TYR A 88 -6.29 7.33 3.09
N ASP A 89 -5.29 7.90 3.76
CA ASP A 89 -5.16 9.35 3.94
C ASP A 89 -4.81 10.08 2.65
N MET A 90 -4.05 9.45 1.75
CA MET A 90 -3.79 9.96 0.40
C MET A 90 -5.06 9.94 -0.45
N GLY A 91 -5.88 8.90 -0.34
CA GLY A 91 -6.97 8.64 -1.26
C GLY A 91 -6.45 8.15 -2.63
N ILE A 92 -7.32 7.47 -3.36
CA ILE A 92 -6.95 6.78 -4.62
C ILE A 92 -6.48 7.76 -5.71
N ASP A 93 -7.09 8.94 -5.81
CA ASP A 93 -6.79 9.90 -6.86
C ASP A 93 -5.35 10.43 -6.75
N ARG A 94 -4.97 10.93 -5.57
CA ARG A 94 -3.61 11.42 -5.32
C ARG A 94 -2.59 10.30 -5.40
N LEU A 95 -2.90 9.13 -4.85
CA LEU A 95 -1.99 7.99 -4.91
C LEU A 95 -1.73 7.58 -6.37
N SER A 96 -2.78 7.50 -7.19
CA SER A 96 -2.67 7.16 -8.62
C SER A 96 -1.84 8.21 -9.36
N GLU A 97 -2.12 9.51 -9.15
CA GLU A 97 -1.38 10.60 -9.78
C GLU A 97 0.12 10.52 -9.49
N TRP A 98 0.48 10.30 -8.21
CA TRP A 98 1.87 10.18 -7.81
C TRP A 98 2.53 8.92 -8.37
N MET A 99 1.86 7.78 -8.32
CA MET A 99 2.39 6.52 -8.88
C MET A 99 2.61 6.63 -10.39
N SER A 100 1.76 7.34 -11.12
CA SER A 100 1.97 7.64 -12.54
C SER A 100 3.22 8.49 -12.80
N LYS A 101 3.55 9.44 -11.92
CA LYS A 101 4.81 10.20 -12.01
C LYS A 101 6.06 9.33 -11.84
N PHE A 102 5.94 8.21 -11.12
CA PHE A 102 7.00 7.20 -10.98
C PHE A 102 7.01 6.16 -12.12
N GLY A 103 6.15 6.31 -13.13
CA GLY A 103 6.09 5.41 -14.29
C GLY A 103 5.18 4.19 -14.11
N TYR A 104 4.47 4.06 -12.98
CA TYR A 104 3.48 3.01 -12.79
C TYR A 104 2.21 3.32 -13.59
N GLY A 105 1.74 2.37 -14.40
CA GLY A 105 0.55 2.55 -15.24
C GLY A 105 0.82 3.21 -16.61
N GLY A 106 2.08 3.51 -16.93
CA GLY A 106 2.47 3.93 -18.27
C GLY A 106 2.46 2.75 -19.25
N LEU A 107 1.37 2.57 -19.98
CA LEU A 107 1.40 1.80 -21.22
C LEU A 107 2.29 2.56 -22.22
N HIS A 108 3.23 1.84 -22.83
CA HIS A 108 4.00 2.28 -23.99
C HIS A 108 3.09 3.05 -24.97
N ARG A 109 3.37 4.34 -25.16
CA ARG A 109 2.97 5.07 -26.37
C ARG A 109 4.23 5.40 -27.15
N HIS A 110 4.62 4.48 -28.02
CA HIS A 110 5.24 4.79 -29.30
C HIS A 110 4.20 4.53 -30.38
#